data_AF-A0A7C1LGC6-F1
#
_entry.id   AF-A0A7C1LGC6-F1
#
_cell.length_a   1.000
_cell.length_b   1.000
_cell.length_c   1.000
_cell.angle_alpha   90.00
_cell.angle_beta   90.00
_cell.angle_gamma   90.00
#
_symmetry.space_group_name_H-M   'P 1'
#
loop_
_entity.id
_entity.type
_entity.pdbx_description
1 polymer ?
#
loop_
_entity_poly.entity_id
_entity_poly.type
_entity_poly.pdbx_seq_one_letter_code
_entity_poly.pdbx_strand_id
1 'polypeptide(L)'
;MARVYRTIESLKSLKSELVDKGITRFKSVREIKDFLKNFNSEKLTILNDISDELDKEYSKTCSSLKQKIQNKVEAINLETERIDSRISDLQTKIDLILKKNGDNFLKKIISSLRLYYLKKESKHFLNNKTKLISLSAKELSNTIGKDKLFIEEYKTDRQLLIKNRVKLKIEKLEYICSVLESSKNLISGAIGENLVVKEIKKLSDDYVLINDFKLNFSPPIFYKQQNERIYSIQIDHLLISKAGIFIIETKNWSKKSINSISLRSPIEQIRRSNFALYTYISKNISLDQHHWGEQKIPIRNLIVMINNKPNTQFKYVSIKLLRELNDYIKYFEPILTEKQVNNITTQLI
;
A
#
# COMPACT_ATOMS: atom_id res chain seq x y z
N MET A 1 -15.31 3.41 -29.23
CA MET A 1 -14.53 4.07 -28.15
C MET A 1 -13.19 4.44 -28.74
N ALA A 2 -12.67 5.65 -28.49
CA ALA A 2 -11.37 6.07 -29.04
C ALA A 2 -10.27 5.05 -28.75
N ARG A 3 -9.40 4.82 -29.75
CA ARG A 3 -8.25 3.91 -29.66
C ARG A 3 -7.15 4.61 -28.85
N VAL A 4 -6.71 4.02 -27.74
CA VAL A 4 -5.74 4.64 -26.83
C VAL A 4 -4.44 3.83 -26.79
N TYR A 5 -3.33 4.48 -27.12
CA TYR A 5 -1.98 3.95 -27.10
C TYR A 5 -1.16 4.60 -25.99
N ARG A 6 -0.25 3.80 -25.41
CA ARG A 6 0.68 4.17 -24.32
C ARG A 6 -0.03 4.62 -23.02
N THR A 7 0.71 4.62 -21.93
CA THR A 7 0.26 5.14 -20.62
C THR A 7 0.78 6.56 -20.41
N ILE A 8 0.01 7.36 -19.67
CA ILE A 8 0.34 8.74 -19.32
C ILE A 8 1.65 8.82 -18.49
N GLU A 9 2.46 9.86 -18.72
CA GLU A 9 3.80 9.99 -18.14
C GLU A 9 3.75 10.17 -16.63
N SER A 10 2.89 11.09 -16.17
CA SER A 10 2.74 11.41 -14.75
C SER A 10 2.36 10.19 -13.89
N LEU A 11 1.62 9.23 -14.45
CA LEU A 11 1.32 7.96 -13.78
C LEU A 11 2.54 7.04 -13.68
N LYS A 12 3.38 6.99 -14.71
CA LYS A 12 4.63 6.21 -14.68
C LYS A 12 5.58 6.80 -13.63
N SER A 13 5.75 8.12 -13.66
CA SER A 13 6.63 8.87 -12.75
C SER A 13 6.15 8.75 -11.30
N LEU A 14 4.84 8.91 -11.06
CA LEU A 14 4.25 8.69 -9.73
C LEU A 14 4.45 7.24 -9.23
N LYS A 15 4.28 6.23 -10.09
CA LYS A 15 4.52 4.84 -9.70
C LYS A 15 5.97 4.58 -9.35
N SER A 16 6.91 5.10 -10.15
CA SER A 16 8.34 4.99 -9.85
C SER A 16 8.67 5.62 -8.50
N GLU A 17 8.24 6.87 -8.27
CA GLU A 17 8.53 7.58 -7.03
C GLU A 17 7.97 6.87 -5.79
N LEU A 18 6.76 6.31 -5.89
CA LEU A 18 6.17 5.54 -4.79
C LEU A 18 6.94 4.25 -4.52
N VAL A 19 7.37 3.54 -5.57
CA VAL A 19 8.18 2.31 -5.44
C VAL A 19 9.54 2.62 -4.81
N ASP A 20 10.20 3.69 -5.23
CA ASP A 20 11.50 4.13 -4.69
C ASP A 20 11.39 4.48 -3.19
N LYS A 21 10.20 4.92 -2.74
CA LYS A 21 9.86 5.18 -1.34
C LYS A 21 9.24 3.96 -0.62
N GLY A 22 9.27 2.77 -1.22
CA GLY A 22 8.79 1.52 -0.62
C GLY A 22 7.26 1.37 -0.55
N ILE A 23 6.51 2.15 -1.32
CA ILE A 23 5.04 2.17 -1.35
C ILE A 23 4.53 1.50 -2.63
N THR A 24 4.04 0.27 -2.52
CA THR A 24 3.52 -0.52 -3.66
C THR A 24 2.01 -0.72 -3.63
N ARG A 25 1.31 -0.19 -2.61
CA ARG A 25 -0.13 -0.45 -2.36
C ARG A 25 -1.07 0.10 -3.44
N PHE A 26 -0.65 1.11 -4.20
CA PHE A 26 -1.51 1.84 -5.13
C PHE A 26 -1.30 1.40 -6.58
N LYS A 27 -2.34 0.84 -7.20
CA LYS A 27 -2.33 0.46 -8.62
C LYS A 27 -2.80 1.60 -9.51
N SER A 28 -3.59 2.52 -8.96
CA SER A 28 -4.21 3.62 -9.68
C SER A 28 -4.26 4.93 -8.88
N VAL A 29 -4.39 6.05 -9.59
CA VAL A 29 -4.60 7.38 -9.00
C VAL A 29 -5.93 7.47 -8.23
N ARG A 30 -6.92 6.63 -8.59
CA ARG A 30 -8.18 6.54 -7.87
C ARG A 30 -7.96 6.04 -6.45
N GLU A 31 -7.19 4.96 -6.27
CA GLU A 31 -6.89 4.41 -4.95
C GLU A 31 -6.13 5.42 -4.07
N ILE A 32 -5.24 6.21 -4.66
CA ILE A 32 -4.54 7.30 -3.95
C ILE A 32 -5.55 8.33 -3.44
N LYS A 33 -6.47 8.76 -4.31
CA LYS A 33 -7.51 9.73 -3.94
C LYS A 33 -8.44 9.17 -2.86
N ASP A 34 -8.83 7.91 -2.99
CA ASP A 34 -9.71 7.23 -2.05
C ASP A 34 -9.02 7.07 -0.69
N PHE A 35 -7.73 6.72 -0.66
CA PHE A 35 -6.91 6.69 0.56
C PHE A 35 -6.83 8.06 1.23
N LEU A 36 -6.45 9.11 0.50
CA LEU A 36 -6.32 10.46 1.09
C LEU A 36 -7.65 10.96 1.67
N LYS A 37 -8.78 10.62 1.03
CA LYS A 37 -10.11 10.96 1.55
C LYS A 37 -10.47 10.17 2.81
N ASN A 38 -10.08 8.90 2.87
CA ASN A 38 -10.46 7.96 3.92
C ASN A 38 -9.35 7.77 4.97
N PHE A 39 -8.27 8.55 4.94
CA PHE A 39 -7.09 8.40 5.80
C PHE A 39 -7.46 8.31 7.30
N ASN A 40 -8.28 9.25 7.79
CA ASN A 40 -8.74 9.25 9.17
C ASN A 40 -9.63 8.05 9.49
N SER A 41 -10.43 7.59 8.52
CA SER A 41 -11.25 6.39 8.67
C SER A 41 -10.38 5.14 8.77
N GLU A 42 -9.35 4.98 7.92
CA GLU A 42 -8.40 3.86 8.02
C GLU A 42 -7.67 3.87 9.37
N LYS A 43 -7.29 5.06 9.87
CA LYS A 43 -6.68 5.23 11.21
C LYS A 43 -7.61 4.75 12.32
N LEU A 44 -8.89 5.13 12.27
CA LEU A 44 -9.92 4.70 13.22
C LEU A 44 -10.19 3.19 13.13
N THR A 45 -10.25 2.62 11.92
CA THR A 45 -10.42 1.18 11.74
C THR A 45 -9.28 0.40 12.40
N ILE A 46 -8.02 0.81 12.22
CA ILE A 46 -6.87 0.17 12.89
C ILE A 46 -7.01 0.23 14.41
N LEU A 47 -7.45 1.36 14.97
CA LEU A 47 -7.68 1.52 16.40
C LEU A 47 -8.78 0.58 16.91
N ASN A 48 -9.90 0.53 16.20
CA ASN A 48 -11.04 -0.31 16.56
C ASN A 48 -10.70 -1.79 16.45
N ASP A 49 -10.05 -2.22 15.36
CA ASP A 49 -9.63 -3.61 15.17
C ASP A 49 -8.71 -4.09 16.30
N ILE A 50 -7.71 -3.27 16.68
CA ILE A 50 -6.81 -3.60 17.80
C ILE A 50 -7.54 -3.56 19.15
N SER A 51 -8.47 -2.63 19.33
CA SER A 51 -9.32 -2.58 20.52
C SER A 51 -10.14 -3.87 20.65
N ASP A 52 -10.81 -4.29 19.59
CA ASP A 52 -11.63 -5.50 19.56
C ASP A 52 -10.80 -6.77 19.75
N GLU A 53 -9.60 -6.83 19.15
CA GLU A 53 -8.64 -7.91 19.37
C GLU A 53 -8.21 -7.98 20.85
N LEU A 54 -7.93 -6.84 21.47
CA LEU A 54 -7.53 -6.75 22.87
C LEU A 54 -8.67 -7.17 23.82
N ASP A 55 -9.91 -6.76 23.53
CA ASP A 55 -11.08 -7.13 24.31
C ASP A 55 -11.37 -8.65 24.23
N LYS A 56 -11.18 -9.24 23.05
CA LYS A 56 -11.26 -10.71 22.83
C LYS A 56 -10.15 -11.43 23.59
N GLU A 57 -8.91 -10.93 23.52
CA GLU A 57 -7.78 -11.48 24.27
C GLU A 57 -8.03 -11.42 25.78
N TYR A 58 -8.49 -10.29 26.31
CA TYR A 58 -8.87 -10.13 27.71
C TYR A 58 -9.90 -11.17 28.15
N SER A 59 -10.99 -11.30 27.40
CA SER A 59 -12.08 -12.23 27.71
C SER A 59 -11.60 -13.69 27.70
N LYS A 60 -10.75 -14.04 26.72
CA LYS A 60 -10.13 -15.36 26.62
C LYS A 60 -9.17 -15.62 27.78
N THR A 61 -8.32 -14.67 28.13
CA THR A 61 -7.36 -14.79 29.22
C THR A 61 -8.06 -14.91 30.57
N CYS A 62 -9.15 -14.16 30.82
CA CYS A 62 -9.97 -14.31 32.02
C CYS A 62 -10.57 -15.72 32.16
N SER A 63 -11.11 -16.25 31.05
CA SER A 63 -11.71 -17.59 31.02
C SER A 63 -10.66 -18.69 31.24
N SER A 64 -9.54 -18.58 30.52
CA SER A 64 -8.38 -19.48 30.65
C SER A 64 -7.78 -19.45 32.06
N LEU A 65 -7.69 -18.27 32.68
CA LEU A 65 -7.12 -18.11 34.03
C LEU A 65 -7.94 -18.90 35.06
N LYS A 66 -9.27 -18.85 34.98
CA LYS A 66 -10.15 -19.64 35.86
C LYS A 66 -9.85 -21.14 35.75
N GLN A 67 -9.74 -21.64 34.52
CA GLN A 67 -9.43 -23.04 34.26
C GLN A 67 -8.02 -23.42 34.73
N LYS A 68 -7.00 -22.58 34.48
CA LYS A 68 -5.63 -22.82 34.94
C LYS A 68 -5.52 -22.85 36.47
N ILE A 69 -6.27 -22.01 37.17
CA ILE A 69 -6.33 -22.03 38.64
C ILE A 69 -6.91 -23.37 39.12
N GLN A 70 -8.01 -23.82 38.52
CA GLN A 70 -8.63 -25.11 38.84
C GLN A 70 -7.66 -26.28 38.58
N ASN A 71 -7.06 -26.33 37.38
CA ASN A 71 -6.08 -27.35 37.02
C ASN A 71 -4.86 -27.35 37.96
N LYS A 72 -4.44 -26.18 38.46
CA LYS A 72 -3.36 -26.07 39.45
C LYS A 72 -3.77 -26.71 40.78
N VAL A 73 -4.99 -26.49 41.24
CA VAL A 73 -5.51 -27.11 42.48
C VAL A 73 -5.55 -28.63 42.32
N GLU A 74 -6.08 -29.12 41.19
CA GLU A 74 -6.14 -30.55 40.88
C GLU A 74 -4.74 -31.19 40.79
N ALA A 75 -3.79 -30.55 40.11
CA ALA A 75 -2.41 -31.03 40.03
C ALA A 75 -1.72 -31.08 41.40
N ILE A 76 -1.97 -30.09 42.25
CA ILE A 76 -1.47 -30.08 43.64
C ILE A 76 -2.08 -31.24 44.43
N ASN A 77 -3.38 -31.48 44.31
CA ASN A 77 -4.07 -32.56 45.03
C ASN A 77 -3.56 -33.93 44.57
N LEU A 78 -3.47 -34.17 43.26
CA LEU A 78 -2.96 -35.42 42.69
C LEU A 78 -1.52 -35.73 43.13
N GLU A 79 -0.63 -34.74 43.11
CA GLU A 79 0.75 -34.94 43.58
C GLU A 79 0.82 -35.09 45.11
N THR A 80 -0.09 -34.47 45.86
CA THR A 80 -0.21 -34.69 47.30
C THR A 80 -0.61 -36.13 47.61
N GLU A 81 -1.66 -36.63 46.95
CA GLU A 81 -2.14 -38.02 47.07
C GLU A 81 -1.06 -39.02 46.67
N ARG A 82 -0.33 -38.75 45.58
CA ARG A 82 0.79 -39.58 45.12
C ARG A 82 1.90 -39.67 46.16
N ILE A 83 2.29 -38.54 46.75
CA ILE A 83 3.31 -38.50 47.80
C ILE A 83 2.82 -39.21 49.07
N ASP A 84 1.56 -39.01 49.46
CA ASP A 84 0.97 -39.63 50.66
C ASP A 84 0.82 -41.14 50.51
N SER A 85 0.36 -41.62 49.35
CA SER A 85 0.35 -43.05 49.01
C SER A 85 1.76 -43.63 49.09
N ARG A 86 2.77 -42.93 48.55
CA ARG A 86 4.16 -43.41 48.61
C ARG A 86 4.70 -43.47 50.04
N ILE A 87 4.36 -42.50 50.87
CA ILE A 87 4.73 -42.50 52.31
C ILE A 87 4.06 -43.68 53.02
N SER A 88 2.77 -43.91 52.78
CA SER A 88 2.01 -45.03 53.37
C SER A 88 2.56 -46.40 52.96
N ASP A 89 2.90 -46.58 51.69
CA ASP A 89 3.56 -47.79 51.17
C ASP A 89 4.91 -48.03 51.85
N LEU A 90 5.71 -46.98 52.02
CA LEU A 90 7.01 -47.07 52.69
C LEU A 90 6.85 -47.42 54.17
N GLN A 91 5.85 -46.84 54.86
CA GLN A 91 5.51 -47.17 56.25
C GLN A 91 5.07 -48.63 56.38
N THR A 92 4.19 -49.11 55.50
CA THR A 92 3.73 -50.51 55.49
C THR A 92 4.90 -51.48 55.30
N LYS A 93 5.84 -51.16 54.41
CA LYS A 93 7.08 -51.94 54.20
C LYS A 93 7.98 -51.94 55.43
N ILE A 94 8.10 -50.80 56.11
CA ILE A 94 8.85 -50.66 57.37
C ILE A 94 8.22 -51.55 58.45
N ASP A 95 6.89 -51.49 58.62
CA ASP A 95 6.16 -52.24 59.64
C ASP A 95 6.22 -53.75 59.42
N LEU A 96 6.14 -54.21 58.16
CA LEU A 96 6.30 -55.62 57.82
C LEU A 96 7.69 -56.17 58.18
N ILE A 97 8.74 -55.36 58.01
CA ILE A 97 10.11 -55.74 58.40
C ILE A 97 10.24 -55.77 59.93
N LEU A 98 9.59 -54.85 60.64
CA LEU A 98 9.61 -54.78 62.11
C LEU A 98 8.80 -55.92 62.76
N LYS A 99 7.70 -56.37 62.15
CA LYS A 99 6.85 -57.47 62.67
C LYS A 99 7.43 -58.87 62.45
N LYS A 100 8.47 -59.03 61.62
CA LYS A 100 9.12 -60.33 61.40
C LYS A 100 10.02 -60.70 62.59
N ASN A 101 9.51 -61.56 63.46
CA ASN A 101 10.28 -62.22 64.51
C ASN A 101 10.69 -63.63 64.06
N GLY A 102 12.00 -63.93 64.02
CA GLY A 102 12.52 -65.29 63.76
C GLY A 102 13.59 -65.45 62.67
N ASP A 103 14.35 -64.40 62.31
CA ASP A 103 15.34 -64.46 61.22
C ASP A 103 16.79 -64.72 61.69
N ASN A 104 17.54 -65.52 60.93
CA ASN A 104 18.98 -65.79 61.12
C ASN A 104 19.84 -64.51 61.07
N PHE A 105 21.03 -64.54 61.68
CA PHE A 105 21.93 -63.38 61.83
C PHE A 105 22.20 -62.62 60.51
N LEU A 106 22.46 -63.33 59.40
CA LEU A 106 22.63 -62.73 58.07
C LEU A 106 21.37 -62.05 57.53
N LYS A 107 20.19 -62.65 57.78
CA LYS A 107 18.90 -62.03 57.41
C LYS A 107 18.65 -60.76 58.22
N LYS A 108 19.01 -60.73 59.51
CA LYS A 108 18.94 -59.52 60.35
C LYS A 108 19.76 -58.35 59.80
N ILE A 109 20.97 -58.61 59.29
CA ILE A 109 21.83 -57.57 58.70
C ILE A 109 21.22 -57.03 57.40
N ILE A 110 20.68 -57.89 56.54
CA ILE A 110 20.02 -57.46 55.29
C ILE A 110 18.75 -56.66 55.61
N SER A 111 17.97 -57.10 56.59
CA SER A 111 16.76 -56.42 57.07
C SER A 111 17.07 -55.03 57.64
N SER A 112 18.15 -54.87 58.41
CA SER A 112 18.54 -53.58 58.99
C SER A 112 19.03 -52.58 57.95
N LEU A 113 19.81 -53.02 56.97
CA LEU A 113 20.21 -52.20 55.82
C LEU A 113 19.01 -51.74 54.99
N ARG A 114 18.08 -52.65 54.71
CA ARG A 114 16.83 -52.34 53.99
C ARG A 114 15.95 -51.37 54.79
N LEU A 115 15.83 -51.58 56.10
CA LEU A 115 15.10 -50.70 57.01
C LEU A 115 15.70 -49.29 57.05
N TYR A 116 17.02 -49.18 57.09
CA TYR A 116 17.70 -47.88 57.02
C TYR A 116 17.39 -47.14 55.71
N TYR A 117 17.47 -47.82 54.56
CA TYR A 117 17.15 -47.22 53.27
C TYR A 117 15.68 -46.77 53.19
N LEU A 118 14.73 -47.61 53.61
CA LEU A 118 13.31 -47.29 53.61
C LEU A 118 12.97 -46.10 54.53
N LYS A 119 13.57 -46.06 55.73
CA LYS A 119 13.42 -44.92 56.65
C LYS A 119 13.98 -43.63 56.06
N LYS A 120 15.12 -43.71 55.37
CA LYS A 120 15.74 -42.57 54.68
C LYS A 120 14.87 -42.07 53.52
N GLU A 121 14.33 -42.96 52.70
CA GLU A 121 13.42 -42.63 51.59
C GLU A 121 12.11 -42.02 52.11
N SER A 122 11.51 -42.61 53.15
CA SER A 122 10.30 -42.08 53.79
C SER A 122 10.54 -40.67 54.38
N LYS A 123 11.66 -40.49 55.09
CA LYS A 123 12.05 -39.17 55.64
C LYS A 123 12.32 -38.14 54.54
N HIS A 124 12.87 -38.55 53.40
CA HIS A 124 13.05 -37.66 52.24
C HIS A 124 11.72 -37.13 51.71
N PHE A 125 10.72 -38.01 51.50
CA PHE A 125 9.39 -37.58 51.06
C PHE A 125 8.69 -36.70 52.08
N LEU A 126 8.75 -37.04 53.38
CA LEU A 126 8.22 -36.22 54.47
C LEU A 126 8.83 -34.81 54.49
N ASN A 127 10.16 -34.72 54.45
CA ASN A 127 10.87 -33.45 54.56
C ASN A 127 10.73 -32.58 53.30
N ASN A 128 10.59 -33.19 52.11
CA ASN A 128 10.55 -32.47 50.84
C ASN A 128 9.15 -32.36 50.22
N LYS A 129 8.09 -32.82 50.89
CA LYS A 129 6.72 -32.85 50.36
C LYS A 129 6.28 -31.52 49.75
N THR A 130 6.44 -30.43 50.48
CA THR A 130 6.08 -29.06 50.03
C THR A 130 6.88 -28.60 48.81
N LYS A 131 8.16 -28.97 48.74
CA LYS A 131 9.04 -28.64 47.62
C LYS A 131 8.66 -29.42 46.36
N LEU A 132 8.32 -30.70 46.50
CA LEU A 132 7.90 -31.55 45.38
C LEU A 132 6.56 -31.07 44.79
N ILE A 133 5.60 -30.73 45.65
CA ILE A 133 4.29 -30.17 45.26
C ILE A 133 4.46 -28.80 44.59
N SER A 134 5.33 -27.94 45.11
CA SER A 134 5.54 -26.61 44.50
C SER A 134 6.26 -26.70 43.15
N LEU A 135 7.14 -27.69 42.96
CA LEU A 135 7.79 -27.96 41.67
C LEU A 135 6.80 -28.45 40.62
N SER A 136 5.88 -29.35 40.96
CA SER A 136 4.86 -29.84 40.02
C SER A 136 3.90 -28.73 39.59
N ALA A 137 3.62 -27.76 40.46
CA ALA A 137 2.76 -26.62 40.16
C ALA A 137 3.49 -25.38 39.59
N LYS A 138 4.80 -25.44 39.37
CA LYS A 138 5.64 -24.27 39.04
C LYS A 138 5.27 -23.63 37.70
N GLU A 139 5.14 -24.44 36.65
CA GLU A 139 4.82 -23.96 35.31
C GLU A 139 3.44 -23.30 35.26
N LEU A 140 2.42 -23.96 35.82
CA LEU A 140 1.07 -23.40 35.97
C LEU A 140 1.09 -22.09 36.77
N SER A 141 1.88 -22.02 37.85
CA SER A 141 2.00 -20.79 38.66
C SER A 141 2.60 -19.63 37.87
N ASN A 142 3.64 -19.88 37.06
CA ASN A 142 4.25 -18.86 36.21
C ASN A 142 3.26 -18.35 35.16
N THR A 143 2.51 -19.26 34.53
CA THR A 143 1.52 -18.91 33.51
C THR A 143 0.37 -18.11 34.11
N ILE A 144 -0.12 -18.50 35.29
CA ILE A 144 -1.12 -17.76 36.07
C ILE A 144 -0.62 -16.35 36.43
N GLY A 145 0.65 -16.22 36.82
CA GLY A 145 1.27 -14.93 37.11
C GLY A 145 1.25 -13.99 35.90
N LYS A 146 1.65 -14.49 34.72
CA LYS A 146 1.61 -13.72 33.47
C LYS A 146 0.19 -13.30 33.08
N ASP A 147 -0.78 -14.22 33.15
CA ASP A 147 -2.18 -13.93 32.83
C ASP A 147 -2.77 -12.87 33.79
N LYS A 148 -2.42 -12.93 35.08
CA LYS A 148 -2.83 -11.91 36.07
C LYS A 148 -2.21 -10.54 35.78
N LEU A 149 -0.91 -10.49 35.47
CA LEU A 149 -0.25 -9.24 35.11
C LEU A 149 -0.92 -8.57 33.90
N PHE A 150 -1.18 -9.34 32.85
CA PHE A 150 -1.89 -8.83 31.67
C PHE A 150 -3.30 -8.32 32.00
N ILE A 151 -4.07 -9.04 32.82
CA ILE A 151 -5.41 -8.62 33.25
C ILE A 151 -5.37 -7.30 34.04
N GLU A 152 -4.40 -7.15 34.94
CA GLU A 152 -4.23 -5.91 35.71
C GLU A 152 -3.78 -4.74 34.82
N GLU A 153 -2.83 -4.97 33.91
CA GLU A 153 -2.43 -3.98 32.91
C GLU A 153 -3.61 -3.54 32.04
N TYR A 154 -4.43 -4.48 31.58
CA TYR A 154 -5.61 -4.19 30.79
C TYR A 154 -6.64 -3.33 31.54
N LYS A 155 -6.89 -3.65 32.82
CA LYS A 155 -7.84 -2.88 33.65
C LYS A 155 -7.31 -1.48 33.99
N THR A 156 -6.01 -1.36 34.19
CA THR A 156 -5.38 -0.11 34.65
C THR A 156 -5.13 0.84 33.49
N ASP A 157 -4.60 0.34 32.37
CA ASP A 157 -4.17 1.17 31.25
C ASP A 157 -4.39 0.51 29.87
N ARG A 158 -5.66 0.21 29.59
CA ARG A 158 -6.12 -0.27 28.27
C ARG A 158 -5.64 0.63 27.13
N GLN A 159 -5.64 1.94 27.35
CA GLN A 159 -5.30 2.91 26.30
C GLN A 159 -3.82 2.84 25.92
N LEU A 160 -2.91 2.66 26.88
CA LEU A 160 -1.49 2.46 26.60
C LEU A 160 -1.23 1.15 25.85
N LEU A 161 -1.93 0.07 26.21
CA LEU A 161 -1.83 -1.20 25.48
C LEU A 161 -2.25 -1.05 24.02
N ILE A 162 -3.38 -0.39 23.77
CA ILE A 162 -3.84 -0.09 22.41
C ILE A 162 -2.80 0.77 21.70
N LYS A 163 -2.35 1.87 22.31
CA LYS A 163 -1.35 2.80 21.74
C LYS A 163 -0.07 2.08 21.32
N ASN A 164 0.46 1.20 22.18
CA ASN A 164 1.67 0.45 21.90
C ASN A 164 1.49 -0.53 20.74
N ARG A 165 0.32 -1.20 20.66
CA ARG A 165 0.01 -2.16 19.59
C ARG A 165 -0.27 -1.49 18.25
N VAL A 166 -0.89 -0.31 18.23
CA VAL A 166 -1.18 0.40 16.97
C VAL A 166 0.01 1.17 16.42
N LYS A 167 0.99 1.54 17.27
CA LYS A 167 2.09 2.45 16.94
C LYS A 167 2.70 2.20 15.56
N LEU A 168 3.21 1.00 15.32
CA LEU A 168 3.87 0.64 14.06
C LEU A 168 2.92 0.70 12.84
N LYS A 169 1.66 0.29 13.01
CA LYS A 169 0.66 0.32 11.93
C LYS A 169 0.30 1.77 11.56
N ILE A 170 0.17 2.63 12.56
CA ILE A 170 -0.17 4.05 12.40
C ILE A 170 1.01 4.83 11.81
N GLU A 171 2.23 4.61 12.31
CA GLU A 171 3.45 5.22 11.77
C GLU A 171 3.64 4.89 10.29
N LYS A 172 3.39 3.63 9.90
CA LYS A 172 3.42 3.23 8.49
C LYS A 172 2.38 3.96 7.64
N LEU A 173 1.17 4.14 8.18
CA LEU A 173 0.08 4.82 7.49
C LEU A 173 0.36 6.34 7.36
N GLU A 174 0.90 6.95 8.40
CA GLU A 174 1.33 8.36 8.42
C GLU A 174 2.50 8.61 7.46
N TYR A 175 3.47 7.69 7.40
CA TYR A 175 4.55 7.72 6.41
C TYR A 175 4.01 7.70 4.97
N ILE A 176 3.06 6.83 4.67
CA ILE A 176 2.44 6.79 3.34
C ILE A 176 1.75 8.12 3.02
N CYS A 177 1.04 8.70 3.98
CA CYS A 177 0.37 9.98 3.80
C CYS A 177 1.37 11.12 3.53
N SER A 178 2.45 11.22 4.31
CA SER A 178 3.46 12.27 4.14
C SER A 178 4.18 12.16 2.79
N VAL A 179 4.45 10.94 2.32
CA VAL A 179 5.00 10.72 0.98
C VAL A 179 4.01 11.22 -0.09
N LEU A 180 2.73 10.88 0.01
CA LEU A 180 1.73 11.34 -0.96
C LEU A 180 1.53 12.87 -0.93
N GLU A 181 1.60 13.49 0.25
CA GLU A 181 1.57 14.95 0.38
C GLU A 181 2.78 15.61 -0.29
N SER A 182 3.97 15.01 -0.15
CA SER A 182 5.18 15.48 -0.84
C SER A 182 5.07 15.37 -2.36
N SER A 183 4.37 14.33 -2.87
CA SER A 183 4.16 14.06 -4.29
C SER A 183 2.87 14.70 -4.85
N LYS A 184 2.26 15.64 -4.12
CA LYS A 184 0.95 16.25 -4.48
C LYS A 184 0.90 16.83 -5.89
N ASN A 185 1.99 17.44 -6.36
CA ASN A 185 2.06 18.01 -7.71
C ASN A 185 2.00 16.92 -8.79
N LEU A 186 2.75 15.84 -8.62
CA LEU A 186 2.75 14.69 -9.53
C LEU A 186 1.40 13.96 -9.51
N ILE A 187 0.81 13.78 -8.33
CA ILE A 187 -0.54 13.23 -8.17
C ILE A 187 -1.56 14.13 -8.89
N SER A 188 -1.47 15.45 -8.74
CA SER A 188 -2.35 16.40 -9.41
C SER A 188 -2.25 16.32 -10.94
N GLY A 189 -1.03 16.22 -11.47
CA GLY A 189 -0.76 15.98 -12.89
C GLY A 189 -1.39 14.68 -13.38
N ALA A 190 -1.13 13.57 -12.68
CA ALA A 190 -1.68 12.25 -13.00
C ALA A 190 -3.20 12.17 -12.93
N ILE A 191 -3.82 12.89 -11.98
CA ILE A 191 -5.28 13.05 -11.94
C ILE A 191 -5.75 13.78 -13.20
N GLY A 192 -5.11 14.89 -13.56
CA GLY A 192 -5.50 15.70 -14.71
C GLY A 192 -5.41 14.92 -16.02
N GLU A 193 -4.25 14.34 -16.33
CA GLU A 193 -4.03 13.57 -17.56
C GLU A 193 -4.98 12.39 -17.66
N ASN A 194 -5.24 11.68 -16.55
CA ASN A 194 -6.20 10.57 -16.53
C ASN A 194 -7.64 11.03 -16.80
N LEU A 195 -8.03 12.22 -16.35
CA LEU A 195 -9.35 12.78 -16.65
C LEU A 195 -9.50 13.11 -18.13
N VAL A 196 -8.46 13.67 -18.76
CA VAL A 196 -8.43 13.93 -20.21
C VAL A 196 -8.55 12.65 -21.01
N VAL A 197 -7.79 11.60 -20.66
CA VAL A 197 -7.90 10.28 -21.31
C VAL A 197 -9.32 9.72 -21.18
N LYS A 198 -9.94 9.81 -20.00
CA LYS A 198 -11.31 9.35 -19.78
C LYS A 198 -12.33 10.12 -20.62
N GLU A 199 -12.14 11.43 -20.76
CA GLU A 199 -13.03 12.26 -21.57
C GLU A 199 -12.90 11.92 -23.05
N ILE A 200 -11.68 11.80 -23.58
CA ILE A 200 -11.40 11.44 -24.98
C ILE A 200 -11.90 10.03 -25.30
N LYS A 201 -11.83 9.08 -24.36
CA LYS A 201 -12.38 7.72 -24.56
C LYS A 201 -13.86 7.73 -24.93
N LYS A 202 -14.64 8.76 -24.56
CA LYS A 202 -16.05 8.88 -24.95
C LYS A 202 -16.26 9.12 -26.46
N LEU A 203 -15.22 9.48 -27.20
CA LEU A 203 -15.28 9.64 -28.66
C LEU A 203 -15.36 8.27 -29.38
N SER A 204 -15.70 8.29 -30.67
CA SER A 204 -15.70 7.08 -31.52
C SER A 204 -14.28 6.54 -31.72
N ASP A 205 -14.18 5.33 -32.25
CA ASP A 205 -12.93 4.66 -32.61
C ASP A 205 -12.19 5.30 -33.82
N ASP A 206 -12.84 6.22 -34.54
CA ASP A 206 -12.21 7.11 -35.53
C ASP A 206 -11.08 7.98 -34.91
N TYR A 207 -11.11 8.16 -33.60
CA TYR A 207 -10.14 8.96 -32.86
C TYR A 207 -9.04 8.07 -32.28
N VAL A 208 -7.80 8.45 -32.51
CA VAL A 208 -6.61 7.77 -31.97
C VAL A 208 -5.88 8.68 -31.01
N LEU A 209 -5.76 8.25 -29.75
CA LEU A 209 -5.03 8.96 -28.70
C LEU A 209 -3.69 8.26 -28.42
N ILE A 210 -2.59 9.00 -28.51
CA ILE A 210 -1.25 8.55 -28.12
C ILE A 210 -0.81 9.37 -26.89
N ASN A 211 -0.65 8.71 -25.74
CA ASN A 211 -0.18 9.35 -24.51
C ASN A 211 1.34 9.36 -24.42
N ASP A 212 1.92 10.33 -23.71
CA ASP A 212 3.38 10.43 -23.50
C ASP A 212 4.15 10.31 -24.84
N PHE A 213 3.72 11.10 -25.82
CA PHE A 213 4.30 11.08 -27.16
C PHE A 213 5.65 11.80 -27.14
N LYS A 214 6.68 11.15 -27.68
CA LYS A 214 8.06 11.61 -27.66
C LYS A 214 8.67 11.53 -29.05
N LEU A 215 9.38 12.58 -29.45
CA LEU A 215 10.23 12.59 -30.64
C LEU A 215 11.62 13.11 -30.28
N ASN A 216 12.63 12.48 -30.87
CA ASN A 216 14.03 12.90 -30.78
C ASN A 216 14.52 13.30 -32.17
N PHE A 217 15.37 14.32 -32.24
CA PHE A 217 15.86 14.90 -33.49
C PHE A 217 17.38 14.89 -33.52
N SER A 218 17.93 14.27 -34.56
CA SER A 218 19.34 14.30 -34.90
C SER A 218 19.48 14.51 -36.42
N PRO A 219 19.91 15.69 -36.89
CA PRO A 219 20.30 16.88 -36.12
C PRO A 219 19.10 17.56 -35.43
N PRO A 220 19.33 18.37 -34.38
CA PRO A 220 18.27 19.12 -33.72
C PRO A 220 17.61 20.15 -34.63
N ILE A 221 16.33 20.42 -34.40
CA ILE A 221 15.55 21.41 -35.16
C ILE A 221 15.82 22.81 -34.61
N PHE A 222 16.24 23.75 -35.45
CA PHE A 222 16.43 25.14 -35.02
C PHE A 222 15.10 25.90 -34.97
N TYR A 223 14.74 26.38 -33.78
CA TYR A 223 13.52 27.15 -33.52
C TYR A 223 13.82 28.64 -33.38
N LYS A 224 13.70 29.35 -34.50
CA LYS A 224 14.05 30.77 -34.62
C LYS A 224 13.33 31.68 -33.63
N GLN A 225 12.05 31.40 -33.33
CA GLN A 225 11.23 32.28 -32.48
C GLN A 225 11.77 32.43 -31.04
N GLN A 226 12.46 31.40 -30.54
CA GLN A 226 13.06 31.41 -29.20
C GLN A 226 14.60 31.29 -29.27
N ASN A 227 15.17 31.37 -30.47
CA ASN A 227 16.61 31.19 -30.73
C ASN A 227 17.21 29.94 -30.06
N GLU A 228 16.50 28.81 -30.14
CA GLU A 228 16.89 27.56 -29.48
C GLU A 228 16.98 26.37 -30.45
N ARG A 229 17.66 25.31 -30.00
CA ARG A 229 17.72 24.03 -30.73
C ARG A 229 16.87 22.99 -30.01
N ILE A 230 15.93 22.40 -30.73
CA ILE A 230 15.02 21.37 -30.24
C ILE A 230 15.64 20.00 -30.54
N TYR A 231 16.18 19.36 -29.50
CA TYR A 231 16.67 17.98 -29.55
C TYR A 231 15.56 16.95 -29.37
N SER A 232 14.54 17.29 -28.60
CA SER A 232 13.39 16.44 -28.37
C SER A 232 12.15 17.25 -27.96
N ILE A 233 11.01 16.61 -28.13
CA ILE A 233 9.72 17.06 -27.62
C ILE A 233 9.01 15.93 -26.89
N GLN A 234 8.22 16.32 -25.89
CA GLN A 234 7.28 15.45 -25.20
C GLN A 234 5.91 16.14 -25.22
N ILE A 235 4.88 15.38 -25.55
CA ILE A 235 3.49 15.84 -25.62
C ILE A 235 2.66 14.92 -24.72
N ASP A 236 1.88 15.50 -23.80
CA ASP A 236 1.04 14.72 -22.86
C ASP A 236 0.10 13.79 -23.62
N HIS A 237 -0.68 14.37 -24.55
CA HIS A 237 -1.56 13.60 -25.41
C HIS A 237 -1.56 14.12 -26.86
N LEU A 238 -1.33 13.21 -27.80
CA LEU A 238 -1.46 13.46 -29.22
C LEU A 238 -2.71 12.75 -29.74
N LEU A 239 -3.72 13.51 -30.15
CA LEU A 239 -4.97 12.98 -30.68
C LEU A 239 -5.00 13.14 -32.19
N ILE A 240 -5.26 12.05 -32.91
CA ILE A 240 -5.33 12.00 -34.38
C ILE A 240 -6.78 11.69 -34.77
N SER A 241 -7.30 12.40 -35.76
CA SER A 241 -8.65 12.23 -36.29
C SER A 241 -8.70 12.61 -37.78
N LYS A 242 -9.87 12.40 -38.41
CA LYS A 242 -10.14 12.88 -39.77
C LYS A 242 -10.03 14.40 -39.93
N ALA A 243 -10.16 15.18 -38.85
CA ALA A 243 -9.99 16.64 -38.85
C ALA A 243 -8.52 17.11 -38.70
N GLY A 244 -7.59 16.17 -38.54
CA GLY A 244 -6.17 16.44 -38.29
C GLY A 244 -5.71 16.00 -36.90
N ILE A 245 -4.60 16.61 -36.45
CA ILE A 245 -3.89 16.28 -35.22
C ILE A 245 -4.16 17.37 -34.16
N PHE A 246 -4.42 16.95 -32.94
CA PHE A 246 -4.53 17.82 -31.77
C PHE A 246 -3.40 17.50 -30.81
N ILE A 247 -2.58 18.51 -30.52
CA ILE A 247 -1.63 18.50 -29.41
C ILE A 247 -2.40 18.95 -28.19
N ILE A 248 -2.51 18.08 -27.19
CA ILE A 248 -3.28 18.32 -25.98
C ILE A 248 -2.33 18.31 -24.80
N GLU A 249 -2.15 19.47 -24.19
CA GLU A 249 -1.42 19.66 -22.93
C GLU A 249 -2.42 19.72 -21.77
N THR A 250 -2.14 19.03 -20.67
CA THR A 250 -3.05 18.96 -19.53
C THR A 250 -2.56 19.78 -18.36
N LYS A 251 -3.41 20.65 -17.80
CA LYS A 251 -3.08 21.43 -16.60
C LYS A 251 -4.18 21.33 -15.54
N ASN A 252 -3.82 20.75 -14.39
CA ASN A 252 -4.67 20.68 -13.22
C ASN A 252 -4.34 21.80 -12.21
N TRP A 253 -4.47 23.05 -12.67
CA TRP A 253 -4.08 24.23 -11.90
C TRP A 253 -5.23 24.82 -11.09
N SER A 254 -4.89 25.35 -9.90
CA SER A 254 -5.79 26.16 -9.08
C SER A 254 -5.94 27.57 -9.64
N LYS A 255 -6.95 28.33 -9.19
CA LYS A 255 -7.08 29.77 -9.52
C LYS A 255 -5.82 30.56 -9.14
N LYS A 256 -5.22 30.25 -7.98
CA LYS A 256 -3.98 30.89 -7.51
C LYS A 256 -2.81 30.60 -8.46
N SER A 257 -2.71 29.36 -8.95
CA SER A 257 -1.65 28.94 -9.89
C SER A 257 -1.79 29.64 -11.24
N ILE A 258 -3.01 29.80 -11.75
CA ILE A 258 -3.26 30.49 -13.03
C ILE A 258 -2.83 31.96 -12.98
N ASN A 259 -3.02 32.62 -11.83
CA ASN A 259 -2.68 34.03 -11.64
C ASN A 259 -1.21 34.25 -11.26
N SER A 260 -0.41 33.19 -11.16
CA SER A 260 1.00 33.29 -10.79
C SER A 260 1.89 33.53 -12.01
N ILE A 261 2.71 34.57 -11.94
CA ILE A 261 3.64 34.99 -13.01
C ILE A 261 4.88 34.06 -13.10
N SER A 262 5.16 33.27 -12.07
CA SER A 262 6.41 32.48 -11.95
C SER A 262 6.37 31.10 -12.63
N LEU A 263 5.27 30.73 -13.29
CA LEU A 263 5.16 29.44 -13.98
C LEU A 263 5.62 29.55 -15.43
N ARG A 264 6.43 28.57 -15.89
CA ARG A 264 6.81 28.42 -17.30
C ARG A 264 5.55 28.38 -18.17
N SER A 265 5.52 29.18 -19.24
CA SER A 265 4.35 29.37 -20.09
C SER A 265 3.92 28.06 -20.78
N PRO A 266 2.73 27.50 -20.46
CA PRO A 266 2.21 26.33 -21.16
C PRO A 266 1.99 26.60 -22.65
N ILE A 267 1.74 27.87 -23.01
CA ILE A 267 1.53 28.34 -24.38
C ILE A 267 2.82 28.24 -25.19
N GLU A 268 3.96 28.58 -24.59
CA GLU A 268 5.25 28.45 -25.27
C GLU A 268 5.65 26.98 -25.44
N GLN A 269 5.42 26.15 -24.42
CA GLN A 269 5.68 24.71 -24.46
C GLN A 269 4.92 24.04 -25.60
N ILE A 270 3.62 24.30 -25.73
CA ILE A 270 2.79 23.70 -26.79
C ILE A 270 3.16 24.23 -28.18
N ARG A 271 3.51 25.53 -28.30
CA ARG A 271 3.96 26.11 -29.57
C ARG A 271 5.29 25.52 -30.05
N ARG A 272 6.25 25.35 -29.14
CA ARG A 272 7.53 24.68 -29.41
C ARG A 272 7.31 23.26 -29.90
N SER A 273 6.42 22.52 -29.22
CA SER A 273 6.08 21.14 -29.58
C SER A 273 5.37 21.05 -30.93
N ASN A 274 4.46 21.98 -31.23
CA ASN A 274 3.80 22.09 -32.53
C ASN A 274 4.80 22.31 -33.66
N PHE A 275 5.73 23.26 -33.51
CA PHE A 275 6.70 23.56 -34.55
C PHE A 275 7.59 22.36 -34.88
N ALA A 276 8.05 21.65 -33.84
CA ALA A 276 8.87 20.45 -34.03
C ALA A 276 8.07 19.30 -34.65
N LEU A 277 6.84 19.06 -34.19
CA LEU A 277 5.97 18.03 -34.78
C LEU A 277 5.63 18.34 -36.24
N TYR A 278 5.28 19.59 -36.55
CA TYR A 278 5.04 20.03 -37.92
C TYR A 278 6.25 19.76 -38.82
N THR A 279 7.44 20.13 -38.36
CA THR A 279 8.69 19.91 -39.10
C THR A 279 8.95 18.42 -39.33
N TYR A 280 8.64 17.57 -38.35
CA TYR A 280 8.76 16.12 -38.47
C TYR A 280 7.75 15.57 -39.49
N ILE A 281 6.47 15.90 -39.34
CA ILE A 281 5.40 15.40 -40.20
C ILE A 281 5.65 15.79 -41.66
N SER A 282 5.94 17.06 -41.93
CA SER A 282 6.18 17.56 -43.29
C SER A 282 7.39 16.93 -43.98
N LYS A 283 8.30 16.30 -43.24
CA LYS A 283 9.48 15.62 -43.79
C LYS A 283 9.29 14.11 -43.96
N ASN A 284 8.45 13.49 -43.13
CA ASN A 284 8.39 12.04 -43.00
C ASN A 284 7.04 11.45 -43.40
N ILE A 285 5.99 12.27 -43.53
CA ILE A 285 4.64 11.80 -43.83
C ILE A 285 4.13 12.55 -45.04
N SER A 286 3.99 11.83 -46.15
CA SER A 286 3.34 12.35 -47.35
C SER A 286 1.91 11.88 -47.48
N LEU A 287 1.03 12.80 -47.84
CA LEU A 287 -0.36 12.53 -48.19
C LEU A 287 -0.55 12.49 -49.70
N ASP A 288 -1.72 12.02 -50.14
CA ASP A 288 -2.04 11.92 -51.56
C ASP A 288 -1.82 13.27 -52.27
N GLN A 289 -1.17 13.25 -53.43
CA GLN A 289 -0.88 14.45 -54.20
C GLN A 289 -2.16 14.93 -54.91
N HIS A 290 -2.58 16.14 -54.59
CA HIS A 290 -3.56 16.86 -55.39
C HIS A 290 -2.83 17.61 -56.51
N HIS A 291 -3.53 17.92 -57.60
CA HIS A 291 -2.93 18.68 -58.72
C HIS A 291 -2.48 20.11 -58.32
N TRP A 292 -2.89 20.60 -57.15
CA TRP A 292 -2.46 21.90 -56.59
C TRP A 292 -1.27 21.77 -55.62
N GLY A 293 -0.85 20.55 -55.29
CA GLY A 293 0.23 20.27 -54.35
C GLY A 293 -0.14 19.22 -53.30
N GLU A 294 0.75 19.05 -52.34
CA GLU A 294 0.60 18.09 -51.24
C GLU A 294 -0.39 18.60 -50.19
N GLN A 295 -1.34 17.74 -49.81
CA GLN A 295 -2.31 18.06 -48.78
C GLN A 295 -1.62 18.27 -47.42
N LYS A 296 -1.89 19.40 -46.77
CA LYS A 296 -1.36 19.70 -45.43
C LYS A 296 -2.16 19.00 -44.33
N ILE A 297 -1.47 18.40 -43.37
CA ILE A 297 -2.07 17.88 -42.12
C ILE A 297 -2.28 19.03 -41.13
N PRO A 298 -3.53 19.35 -40.72
CA PRO A 298 -3.78 20.38 -39.72
C PRO A 298 -3.29 19.93 -38.35
N ILE A 299 -2.59 20.81 -37.63
CA ILE A 299 -2.16 20.59 -36.24
C ILE A 299 -2.75 21.70 -35.38
N ARG A 300 -3.48 21.32 -34.32
CA ARG A 300 -4.18 22.24 -33.43
C ARG A 300 -3.63 22.15 -32.01
N ASN A 301 -3.35 23.31 -31.42
CA ASN A 301 -2.83 23.39 -30.06
C ASN A 301 -3.97 23.61 -29.07
N LEU A 302 -4.08 22.69 -28.13
CA LEU A 302 -5.12 22.70 -27.11
C LEU A 302 -4.49 22.54 -25.73
N ILE A 303 -4.77 23.48 -24.84
CA ILE A 303 -4.49 23.32 -23.41
C ILE A 303 -5.82 22.98 -22.73
N VAL A 304 -5.88 21.83 -22.07
CA VAL A 304 -7.04 21.39 -21.30
C VAL A 304 -6.82 21.68 -19.84
N MET A 305 -7.64 22.58 -19.32
CA MET A 305 -7.68 22.91 -17.91
C MET A 305 -8.74 22.07 -17.21
N ILE A 306 -8.38 21.41 -16.11
CA ILE A 306 -9.31 20.52 -15.40
C ILE A 306 -10.44 21.31 -14.72
N ASN A 307 -10.08 22.40 -14.03
CA ASN A 307 -11.01 23.12 -13.15
C ASN A 307 -11.25 24.56 -13.58
N ASN A 308 -10.17 25.33 -13.77
CA ASN A 308 -10.22 26.77 -14.02
C ASN A 308 -9.39 27.09 -15.25
N LYS A 309 -9.85 27.98 -16.12
CA LYS A 309 -9.08 28.51 -17.26
C LYS A 309 -8.95 30.03 -17.16
N PRO A 310 -7.89 30.64 -17.71
CA PRO A 310 -7.82 32.10 -17.85
C PRO A 310 -8.93 32.61 -18.78
N ASN A 311 -9.35 33.86 -18.56
CA ASN A 311 -10.33 34.54 -19.41
C ASN A 311 -9.71 35.08 -20.71
N THR A 312 -8.38 35.20 -20.75
CA THR A 312 -7.63 35.70 -21.90
C THR A 312 -7.59 34.68 -23.03
N GLN A 313 -7.74 35.17 -24.26
CA GLN A 313 -7.54 34.38 -25.47
C GLN A 313 -6.10 34.51 -25.96
N PHE A 314 -5.54 33.41 -26.46
CA PHE A 314 -4.16 33.36 -26.92
C PHE A 314 -4.09 33.04 -28.40
N LYS A 315 -3.19 33.71 -29.12
CA LYS A 315 -2.96 33.43 -30.54
C LYS A 315 -2.42 32.01 -30.71
N TYR A 316 -3.00 31.27 -31.65
CA TYR A 316 -2.59 29.92 -32.06
C TYR A 316 -2.74 28.80 -31.02
N VAL A 317 -3.31 29.06 -29.85
CA VAL A 317 -3.53 28.08 -28.78
C VAL A 317 -4.92 28.26 -28.21
N SER A 318 -5.74 27.21 -28.25
CA SER A 318 -7.04 27.21 -27.59
C SER A 318 -6.91 26.69 -26.17
N ILE A 319 -7.57 27.35 -25.22
CA ILE A 319 -7.64 26.89 -23.83
C ILE A 319 -9.09 26.50 -23.53
N LYS A 320 -9.30 25.24 -23.17
CA LYS A 320 -10.62 24.67 -22.91
C LYS A 320 -10.68 24.02 -21.54
N LEU A 321 -11.86 24.00 -20.96
CA LEU A 321 -12.14 23.17 -19.79
C LEU A 321 -12.32 21.72 -20.22
N LEU A 322 -12.11 20.78 -19.31
CA LEU A 322 -12.32 19.35 -19.56
C LEU A 322 -13.70 19.07 -20.20
N ARG A 323 -14.76 19.71 -19.69
CA ARG A 323 -16.13 19.56 -20.21
C ARG A 323 -16.34 20.08 -21.63
N GLU A 324 -15.46 20.96 -22.11
CA GLU A 324 -15.54 21.57 -23.45
C GLU A 324 -14.67 20.81 -24.47
N LEU A 325 -13.88 19.82 -24.01
CA LEU A 325 -12.84 19.15 -24.80
C LEU A 325 -13.42 18.47 -26.04
N ASN A 326 -14.38 17.57 -25.83
CA ASN A 326 -14.92 16.75 -26.91
C ASN A 326 -15.72 17.59 -27.92
N ASP A 327 -16.46 18.60 -27.47
CA ASP A 327 -17.20 19.50 -28.35
C ASP A 327 -16.23 20.31 -29.23
N TYR A 328 -15.13 20.79 -28.64
CA TYR A 328 -14.09 21.48 -29.40
C TYR A 328 -13.41 20.58 -30.44
N ILE A 329 -13.13 19.32 -30.09
CA ILE A 329 -12.53 18.36 -31.03
C ILE A 329 -13.49 18.08 -32.20
N LYS A 330 -14.78 17.92 -31.92
CA LYS A 330 -15.82 17.61 -32.93
C LYS A 330 -16.21 18.78 -33.81
N TYR A 331 -15.87 20.00 -33.42
CA TYR A 331 -16.20 21.21 -34.19
C TYR A 331 -15.54 21.26 -35.58
N PHE A 332 -14.41 20.57 -35.78
CA PHE A 332 -13.63 20.69 -37.01
C PHE A 332 -14.10 19.69 -38.08
N GLU A 333 -14.17 20.17 -39.32
CA GLU A 333 -14.54 19.35 -40.47
C GLU A 333 -13.52 18.24 -40.75
N PRO A 334 -13.98 17.03 -41.11
CA PRO A 334 -13.11 15.94 -41.51
C PRO A 334 -12.55 16.21 -42.92
N ILE A 335 -11.23 16.34 -43.03
CA ILE A 335 -10.54 16.59 -44.32
C ILE A 335 -9.60 15.45 -44.73
N LEU A 336 -9.33 14.52 -43.82
CA LEU A 336 -8.48 13.35 -44.06
C LEU A 336 -9.33 12.10 -44.24
N THR A 337 -8.90 11.22 -45.14
CA THR A 337 -9.51 9.89 -45.29
C THR A 337 -9.06 8.95 -44.17
N GLU A 338 -9.80 7.86 -43.97
CA GLU A 338 -9.43 6.85 -42.97
C GLU A 338 -8.05 6.22 -43.26
N LYS A 339 -7.72 5.98 -44.53
CA LYS A 339 -6.40 5.50 -44.96
C LYS A 339 -5.29 6.47 -44.55
N GLN A 340 -5.50 7.77 -44.75
CA GLN A 340 -4.54 8.80 -44.36
C GLN A 340 -4.38 8.87 -42.84
N VAL A 341 -5.48 8.81 -42.08
CA VAL A 341 -5.44 8.75 -40.61
C VAL A 341 -4.65 7.54 -40.13
N ASN A 342 -4.86 6.36 -40.72
CA ASN A 342 -4.12 5.15 -40.35
C ASN A 342 -2.63 5.22 -40.72
N ASN A 343 -2.28 5.85 -41.86
CA ASN A 343 -0.89 6.10 -42.23
C ASN A 343 -0.19 7.02 -41.22
N ILE A 344 -0.81 8.17 -40.92
CA ILE A 344 -0.31 9.12 -39.91
C ILE A 344 -0.13 8.42 -38.56
N THR A 345 -1.13 7.64 -38.14
CA THR A 345 -1.10 6.88 -36.88
C THR A 345 0.08 5.92 -36.84
N THR A 346 0.32 5.16 -37.90
CA THR A 346 1.38 4.14 -37.96
C THR A 346 2.77 4.78 -37.88
N GLN A 347 2.95 5.97 -38.45
CA GLN A 347 4.22 6.70 -38.43
C GLN A 347 4.51 7.39 -37.08
N LEU A 348 3.51 7.52 -36.20
CA LEU A 348 3.59 8.24 -34.92
C LEU A 348 3.47 7.35 -33.68
N ILE A 349 3.07 6.08 -33.83
CA ILE A 349 3.11 5.09 -32.73
C ILE A 349 4.52 4.52 -32.63
#